data_AF-A0A1V0PJZ9-F1
#
_entry.id   AF-A0A1V0PJZ9-F1
#
_cell.length_a   1.000
_cell.length_b   1.000
_cell.length_c   1.000
_cell.angle_alpha   90.00
_cell.angle_beta   90.00
_cell.angle_gamma   90.00
#
_symmetry.space_group_name_H-M   'P 1'
#
loop_
_entity.id
_entity.type
_entity.pdbx_description
1 polymer ?
#
loop_
_entity_poly.entity_id
_entity_poly.type
_entity_poly.pdbx_seq_one_letter_code
_entity_poly.pdbx_strand_id
1 'polypeptide(L)'
;MTKNTKFYKFGLILSIFLVFLTFVSTIICSILSVNFVRISAASECLSIALLLFFLQKYGEQTVSKEADFWVPRKFGLGISINPHTKASKRMTIFLICFLVFAGFFLMFL
;
A
#
# COMPACT_ATOMS: atom_id res chain seq x y z
N MET A 1 24.28 2.52 -6.20
CA MET A 1 23.04 1.87 -5.72
C MET A 1 21.85 2.85 -5.75
N THR A 2 21.60 3.52 -6.89
CA THR A 2 20.69 4.69 -6.97
C THR A 2 19.57 4.56 -8.01
N LYS A 3 19.64 3.58 -8.92
CA LYS A 3 18.70 3.44 -10.05
C LYS A 3 17.30 3.00 -9.60
N ASN A 4 17.20 2.07 -8.65
CA ASN A 4 15.90 1.51 -8.22
C ASN A 4 15.16 2.38 -7.19
N THR A 5 15.88 3.18 -6.40
CA THR A 5 15.26 4.03 -5.36
C THR A 5 14.34 5.11 -5.97
N LYS A 6 14.70 5.66 -7.14
CA LYS A 6 13.84 6.62 -7.87
C LYS A 6 12.55 5.97 -8.35
N PHE A 7 12.64 4.76 -8.89
CA PHE A 7 11.47 4.00 -9.34
C PHE A 7 10.51 3.70 -8.17
N TYR A 8 11.01 3.16 -7.05
CA TYR A 8 10.16 2.88 -5.90
C TYR A 8 9.59 4.14 -5.25
N LYS A 9 10.34 5.25 -5.25
CA LYS A 9 9.83 6.55 -4.79
C LYS A 9 8.68 7.04 -5.67
N PHE A 10 8.85 6.98 -6.99
CA PHE A 10 7.82 7.38 -7.94
C PHE A 10 6.59 6.47 -7.82
N GLY A 11 6.78 5.16 -7.79
CA GLY A 11 5.71 4.18 -7.58
C GLY A 11 4.98 4.39 -6.26
N LEU A 12 5.69 4.73 -5.18
CA LEU A 12 5.08 5.07 -3.90
C LEU A 12 4.18 6.31 -4.01
N ILE A 13 4.67 7.40 -4.59
CA ILE A 13 3.88 8.63 -4.80
C ILE A 13 2.64 8.34 -5.65
N LEU A 14 2.80 7.61 -6.75
CA LEU A 14 1.71 7.22 -7.63
C LEU A 14 0.68 6.35 -6.91
N SER A 15 1.13 5.40 -6.08
CA SER A 15 0.23 4.54 -5.29
C SER A 15 -0.56 5.31 -4.23
N ILE A 16 0.04 6.32 -3.59
CA ILE A 16 -0.67 7.22 -2.65
C ILE A 16 -1.76 7.99 -3.40
N PHE A 17 -1.43 8.55 -4.56
CA PHE A 17 -2.41 9.25 -5.39
C PHE A 17 -3.54 8.31 -5.85
N LEU A 18 -3.19 7.07 -6.24
CA LEU A 18 -4.17 6.08 -6.66
C LEU A 18 -5.13 5.70 -5.54
N VAL A 19 -4.62 5.45 -4.32
CA VAL A 19 -5.47 5.17 -3.14
C VAL A 19 -6.44 6.32 -2.88
N PHE A 20 -5.95 7.56 -2.92
CA PHE A 20 -6.81 8.74 -2.75
C PHE A 20 -7.90 8.81 -3.83
N LEU A 21 -7.53 8.59 -5.10
CA LEU A 21 -8.46 8.60 -6.21
C LEU A 21 -9.53 7.50 -6.10
N THR A 22 -9.13 6.27 -5.78
CA THR A 22 -10.06 5.13 -5.63
C THR A 22 -10.96 5.30 -4.41
N PHE A 23 -10.46 5.88 -3.33
CA PHE A 23 -11.25 6.18 -2.15
C PHE A 23 -12.35 7.22 -2.45
N VAL A 24 -11.97 8.34 -3.08
CA VAL A 24 -12.93 9.37 -3.51
C VAL A 24 -13.94 8.79 -4.50
N SER A 25 -13.49 7.98 -5.47
CA SER A 25 -14.38 7.29 -6.39
C SER A 25 -15.37 6.38 -5.67
N THR A 26 -14.92 5.62 -4.67
CA THR A 26 -15.79 4.69 -3.91
C THR A 26 -16.85 5.46 -3.13
N ILE A 27 -16.48 6.58 -2.49
CA ILE A 27 -17.43 7.47 -1.81
C ILE A 27 -18.49 7.99 -2.79
N ILE A 28 -18.06 8.54 -3.93
CA ILE A 28 -18.99 9.08 -4.94
C ILE A 28 -19.92 7.99 -5.46
N CYS A 29 -19.37 6.81 -5.81
CA CYS A 29 -20.17 5.69 -6.28
C CYS A 29 -21.18 5.24 -5.21
N SER A 30 -20.79 5.26 -3.93
CA SER A 30 -21.65 4.88 -2.82
C SER A 30 -22.80 5.87 -2.63
N ILE A 31 -22.54 7.18 -2.72
CA ILE A 31 -23.56 8.22 -2.59
C ILE A 31 -24.55 8.16 -3.76
N LEU A 32 -24.05 7.96 -4.98
CA LEU A 32 -24.87 7.87 -6.18
C LEU A 32 -25.58 6.53 -6.33
N SER A 33 -25.37 5.58 -5.39
CA SER A 33 -25.92 4.22 -5.42
C SER A 33 -25.74 3.52 -6.77
N VAL A 34 -24.59 3.76 -7.42
CA VAL A 34 -24.31 3.16 -8.73
C VAL A 34 -23.85 1.72 -8.56
N ASN A 35 -24.21 0.87 -9.53
CA ASN A 35 -23.82 -0.54 -9.56
C ASN A 35 -22.29 -0.76 -9.57
N PHE A 36 -21.50 0.30 -9.83
CA PHE A 36 -20.04 0.27 -9.85
C PHE A 36 -19.37 0.38 -8.46
N VAL A 37 -20.13 0.56 -7.37
CA VAL A 37 -19.57 0.62 -5.99
C VAL A 37 -18.62 -0.54 -5.71
N ARG A 38 -19.03 -1.75 -6.10
CA ARG A 38 -18.27 -2.98 -5.86
C ARG A 38 -16.94 -3.00 -6.61
N ILE A 39 -16.96 -2.56 -7.87
CA ILE A 39 -15.76 -2.44 -8.71
C ILE A 39 -14.83 -1.35 -8.17
N SER A 40 -15.39 -0.25 -7.66
CA SER A 40 -14.63 0.83 -7.03
C SER A 40 -13.95 0.36 -5.75
N ALA A 41 -14.68 -0.34 -4.86
CA ALA A 41 -14.14 -0.93 -3.64
C ALA A 41 -13.08 -2.02 -3.92
N ALA A 42 -13.28 -2.84 -4.95
CA ALA A 42 -12.27 -3.80 -5.40
C ALA A 42 -11.00 -3.10 -5.91
N SER A 43 -11.16 -1.99 -6.63
CA SER A 43 -10.05 -1.16 -7.13
C SER A 43 -9.30 -0.48 -5.98
N GLU A 44 -10.00 -0.07 -4.93
CA GLU A 44 -9.40 0.46 -3.70
C GLU A 44 -8.55 -0.59 -2.98
N CYS A 45 -9.04 -1.84 -2.90
CA CYS A 45 -8.25 -2.93 -2.33
C CYS A 45 -6.94 -3.15 -3.11
N LEU A 46 -6.99 -3.09 -4.44
CA LEU A 46 -5.80 -3.21 -5.29
C LEU A 46 -4.85 -2.02 -5.14
N SER A 47 -5.37 -0.80 -5.02
CA SER A 47 -4.54 0.40 -4.84
C SER A 47 -3.81 0.40 -3.50
N ILE A 48 -4.46 -0.05 -2.41
CA ILE A 48 -3.83 -0.24 -1.11
C ILE A 48 -2.76 -1.35 -1.17
N ALA A 49 -3.03 -2.45 -1.88
CA ALA A 49 -2.04 -3.51 -2.06
C ALA A 49 -0.76 -3.00 -2.78
N LEU A 50 -0.93 -2.17 -3.81
CA LEU A 50 0.19 -1.52 -4.50
C LEU A 50 0.94 -0.55 -3.57
N LEU A 51 0.22 0.22 -2.76
CA LEU A 51 0.81 1.11 -1.76
C LEU A 51 1.70 0.34 -0.78
N LEU A 52 1.20 -0.77 -0.22
CA LEU A 52 1.96 -1.62 0.70
C LEU A 52 3.22 -2.19 0.03
N PHE A 53 3.11 -2.64 -1.23
CA PHE A 53 4.25 -3.14 -1.99
C PHE A 53 5.34 -2.07 -2.16
N PHE A 54 4.97 -0.88 -2.64
CA PHE A 54 5.92 0.20 -2.86
C PHE A 54 6.49 0.76 -1.56
N LEU A 55 5.68 0.81 -0.49
CA LEU A 55 6.13 1.23 0.83
C LEU A 55 7.22 0.28 1.36
N GLN A 56 7.00 -1.03 1.27
CA GLN A 56 7.98 -2.04 1.65
C GLN A 56 9.28 -1.89 0.84
N LYS A 57 9.16 -1.83 -0.49
CA LYS A 57 10.33 -1.72 -1.38
C LYS A 57 11.08 -0.42 -1.22
N TYR A 58 10.39 0.69 -1.01
CA TYR A 58 11.02 1.96 -0.72
C TYR A 58 11.71 1.97 0.65
N GLY A 59 11.08 1.37 1.66
CA GLY A 59 11.67 1.18 2.99
C GLY A 59 12.95 0.34 2.94
N GLU A 60 12.96 -0.78 2.21
CA GLU A 60 14.15 -1.63 2.00
C GLU A 60 15.34 -0.83 1.41
N GLN A 61 15.10 0.24 0.65
CA GLN A 61 16.17 1.06 0.07
C GLN A 61 16.63 2.23 0.96
N THR A 62 15.84 2.62 1.95
CA THR A 62 16.05 3.86 2.73
C THR A 62 16.33 3.63 4.21
N VAL A 63 15.94 2.47 4.73
CA VAL A 63 16.12 2.08 6.13
C VAL A 63 17.39 1.23 6.30
N SER A 64 18.15 1.52 7.37
CA SER A 64 19.33 0.72 7.75
C SER A 64 18.92 -0.71 8.10
N LYS A 65 19.80 -1.68 7.81
CA LYS A 65 19.57 -3.11 8.09
C LYS A 65 19.73 -3.47 9.57
N GLU A 66 20.38 -2.61 10.36
CA GLU A 66 20.87 -2.94 11.70
C GLU A 66 19.88 -2.65 12.85
N ALA A 67 18.76 -1.97 12.58
CA ALA A 67 17.78 -1.62 13.61
C ALA A 67 16.51 -2.46 13.46
N ASP A 68 16.03 -3.16 14.50
CA ASP A 68 14.80 -3.97 14.39
C ASP A 68 13.53 -3.15 14.11
N PHE A 69 13.56 -1.88 14.54
CA PHE A 69 12.47 -0.92 14.37
C PHE A 69 12.96 0.33 13.63
N TRP A 70 12.08 0.89 12.82
CA TRP A 70 12.29 2.15 12.13
C TRP A 70 11.34 3.21 12.65
N VAL A 71 11.91 4.31 13.14
CA VAL A 71 11.18 5.54 13.48
C VAL A 71 11.43 6.56 12.35
N PRO A 72 10.38 7.11 11.70
CA PRO A 72 10.54 8.11 10.67
C PRO A 72 11.23 9.38 11.22
N ARG A 73 12.49 9.62 10.81
CA ARG A 73 13.32 10.74 11.34
C ARG A 73 12.74 12.14 11.13
N LYS A 74 11.83 12.32 10.16
CA LYS A 74 11.32 13.64 9.77
C LYS A 74 10.09 14.11 10.55
N PHE A 75 9.28 13.17 11.04
CA PHE A 75 8.02 13.49 11.72
C PHE A 75 7.95 12.89 13.12
N GLY A 76 8.85 11.95 13.50
CA GLY A 76 8.86 11.31 14.81
C GLY A 76 7.60 10.49 15.14
N LEU A 77 6.65 10.40 14.21
CA LEU A 77 5.37 9.75 14.38
C LEU A 77 5.42 8.37 13.74
N GLY A 78 5.28 7.34 14.57
CA GLY A 78 5.16 5.96 14.15
C GLY A 78 6.39 5.11 14.47
N ILE A 79 6.14 3.88 14.88
CA ILE A 79 7.12 2.79 14.93
C ILE A 79 6.69 1.83 13.82
N SER A 80 7.55 1.62 12.83
CA SER A 80 7.35 0.58 11.82
C SER A 80 8.38 -0.52 12.01
N ILE A 81 7.98 -1.77 11.84
CA ILE A 81 8.90 -2.91 11.84
C ILE A 81 9.90 -2.70 10.71
N ASN A 82 11.19 -2.93 10.95
CA ASN A 82 12.18 -2.73 9.90
C ASN A 82 11.82 -3.59 8.65
N PRO A 83 11.72 -2.96 7.45
CA PRO A 83 11.37 -3.63 6.20
C PRO A 83 12.34 -4.76 5.81
N HIS A 84 13.53 -4.82 6.41
CA HIS A 84 14.50 -5.89 6.20
C HIS A 84 14.17 -7.18 6.96
N THR A 85 13.37 -7.11 8.03
CA THR A 85 13.04 -8.27 8.87
C THR A 85 12.16 -9.28 8.11
N LYS A 86 12.35 -10.57 8.43
CA LYS A 86 11.51 -11.64 7.86
C LYS A 86 10.03 -11.47 8.25
N ALA A 87 9.76 -11.00 9.46
CA ALA A 87 8.41 -10.77 9.97
C ALA A 87 7.70 -9.66 9.17
N SER A 88 8.34 -8.50 8.97
CA SER A 88 7.79 -7.41 8.14
C SER A 88 7.45 -7.90 6.74
N LYS A 89 8.39 -8.57 6.06
CA LYS A 89 8.17 -9.06 4.69
C LYS A 89 7.00 -10.04 4.60
N ARG A 90 6.92 -11.00 5.53
CA ARG A 90 5.82 -11.98 5.57
C ARG A 90 4.48 -11.31 5.83
N MET A 91 4.43 -10.39 6.79
CA MET A 91 3.20 -9.65 7.10
C MET A 91 2.74 -8.79 5.93
N THR A 92 3.66 -8.07 5.28
CA THR A 92 3.34 -7.28 4.09
C THR A 92 2.82 -8.15 2.95
N ILE A 93 3.48 -9.29 2.65
CA ILE A 93 3.01 -10.23 1.62
C ILE A 93 1.62 -10.76 1.97
N PHE A 94 1.40 -11.17 3.22
CA PHE A 94 0.09 -11.63 3.68
C PHE A 94 -1.00 -10.58 3.47
N LEU A 95 -0.75 -9.33 3.87
CA LEU A 95 -1.69 -8.22 3.69
C LEU A 95 -1.97 -7.92 2.21
N ILE A 96 -0.93 -7.93 1.37
CA ILE A 96 -1.10 -7.76 -0.09
C ILE A 96 -1.99 -8.87 -0.65
N CYS A 97 -1.70 -10.13 -0.33
CA CYS A 97 -2.51 -11.26 -0.78
C CYS A 97 -3.94 -11.14 -0.28
N PHE A 98 -4.14 -10.85 1.00
CA PHE A 98 -5.46 -10.66 1.59
C PHE A 98 -6.26 -9.57 0.88
N LEU A 99 -5.66 -8.41 0.62
CA LEU A 99 -6.32 -7.31 -0.09
C LEU A 99 -6.67 -7.67 -1.53
N VAL A 100 -5.78 -8.35 -2.24
CA VAL A 100 -6.06 -8.82 -3.61
C VAL A 100 -7.23 -9.81 -3.61
N PHE A 101 -7.23 -10.80 -2.69
CA PHE A 101 -8.33 -11.75 -2.57
C PHE A 101 -9.64 -11.09 -2.14
N ALA A 102 -9.60 -10.15 -1.19
CA ALA A 102 -10.77 -9.39 -0.77
C ALA A 102 -11.32 -8.55 -1.93
N GLY A 103 -10.46 -7.90 -2.71
CA GLY A 103 -10.86 -7.17 -3.91
C GLY A 103 -11.53 -8.07 -4.96
N PHE A 104 -10.99 -9.26 -5.21
CA PHE A 104 -11.64 -10.25 -6.07
C PHE A 104 -13.01 -10.66 -5.53
N PHE A 105 -13.10 -10.98 -4.23
CA PHE A 105 -14.33 -11.41 -3.59
C PHE A 105 -15.43 -10.34 -3.66
N LEU A 106 -15.07 -9.06 -3.46
CA LEU A 106 -16.00 -7.92 -3.56
C LEU A 106 -16.62 -7.75 -4.95
N MET A 107 -15.98 -8.23 -6.02
CA MET A 107 -16.58 -8.20 -7.35
C MET A 107 -17.71 -9.22 -7.54
N PHE A 108 -17.72 -10.30 -6.74
CA PHE A 108 -18.68 -11.41 -6.87
C PHE A 108 -19.81 -11.40 -5.84
N LEU A 109 -19.66 -10.64 -4.75
CA LEU A 109 -20.70 -10.41 -3.74
C LEU A 109 -21.64 -9.30 -4.21
#